data_AF-A0A7X2D2D2-F1
#
_entry.id   AF-A0A7X2D2D2-F1
#
_cell.length_a   1.000
_cell.length_b   1.000
_cell.length_c   1.000
_cell.angle_alpha   90.00
_cell.angle_beta   90.00
_cell.angle_gamma   90.00
#
_symmetry.space_group_name_H-M   'P 1'
#
loop_
_entity.id
_entity.type
_entity.pdbx_description
1 polymer ?
#
loop_
_entity_poly.entity_id
_entity_poly.type
_entity_poly.pdbx_seq_one_letter_code
_entity_poly.pdbx_strand_id
1 'polypeptide(L)'
;MTQPDYNEIFERLTQLDVSGQADVGVKHALGLIAYGIYKQDKREFIHLWQQETGCSPPPEEVQRWVKDRTRDSQLRKLRREATSVLLEVQKEAVAKAAPHIRAETLRRTWWPNVLSSVTGTALYTMGLICLAFILALAGIDAVAVFQAVVDAVR
;
A
#
# COMPACT_ATOMS: atom_id res chain seq x y z
N MET A 1 45.46 22.09 -10.53
CA MET A 1 43.98 22.02 -10.51
C MET A 1 43.62 20.82 -9.67
N THR A 2 43.20 21.02 -8.41
CA THR A 2 42.76 19.94 -7.52
C THR A 2 41.41 19.43 -8.01
N GLN A 3 41.34 18.15 -8.36
CA GLN A 3 40.11 17.49 -8.79
C GLN A 3 39.06 17.61 -7.68
N PRO A 4 37.80 18.00 -7.98
CA PRO A 4 36.76 18.08 -6.96
C PRO A 4 36.59 16.69 -6.33
N ASP A 5 36.74 16.61 -5.02
CA ASP A 5 36.61 15.41 -4.20
C ASP A 5 35.19 14.84 -4.36
N TYR A 6 35.06 13.84 -5.25
CA TYR A 6 33.78 13.24 -5.57
C TYR A 6 33.33 12.36 -4.41
N ASN A 7 32.13 12.65 -3.90
CA ASN A 7 31.60 11.97 -2.74
C ASN A 7 30.90 10.67 -3.15
N GLU A 8 31.62 9.54 -3.03
CA GLU A 8 31.16 8.19 -3.36
C GLU A 8 30.00 7.65 -2.48
N ILE A 9 29.55 8.41 -1.47
CA ILE A 9 28.48 7.98 -0.55
C ILE A 9 27.20 7.65 -1.29
N PHE A 10 26.86 8.41 -2.33
CA PHE A 10 25.65 8.16 -3.11
C PHE A 10 25.68 6.79 -3.79
N GLU A 11 26.81 6.42 -4.38
CA GLU A 11 27.00 5.12 -5.03
C GLU A 11 26.93 3.99 -4.00
N ARG A 12 27.59 4.17 -2.85
CA ARG A 12 27.51 3.19 -1.75
C ARG A 12 26.08 3.01 -1.24
N LEU A 13 25.29 4.08 -1.14
CA LEU A 13 23.90 4.01 -0.70
C LEU A 13 22.98 3.34 -1.72
N THR A 14 23.22 3.52 -3.02
CA THR A 14 22.43 2.91 -4.10
C THR A 14 22.81 1.45 -4.35
N GLN A 15 24.08 1.09 -4.17
CA GLN A 15 24.60 -0.26 -4.35
C GLN A 15 24.39 -1.18 -3.14
N LEU A 16 24.17 -0.62 -1.93
CA LEU A 16 23.80 -1.44 -0.79
C LEU A 16 22.57 -2.28 -1.16
N ASP A 17 22.53 -3.55 -0.75
CA ASP A 17 21.32 -4.36 -0.84
C ASP A 17 20.90 -4.76 0.57
N VAL A 18 19.75 -4.27 1.02
CA VAL A 18 19.21 -4.56 2.36
C VAL A 18 17.98 -5.46 2.27
N SER A 19 17.44 -5.70 1.07
CA SER A 19 16.18 -6.46 0.91
C SER A 19 16.26 -7.65 -0.04
N GLY A 20 17.39 -7.92 -0.70
CA GLY A 20 17.62 -9.16 -1.47
C GLY A 20 16.78 -9.35 -2.74
N GLN A 21 15.70 -8.57 -2.92
CA GLN A 21 14.72 -8.71 -4.00
C GLN A 21 14.03 -7.40 -4.41
N ALA A 22 14.54 -6.23 -3.99
CA ALA A 22 13.95 -4.96 -4.40
C ALA A 22 14.22 -4.69 -5.89
N ASP A 23 13.18 -4.30 -6.63
CA ASP A 23 13.27 -3.79 -7.99
C ASP A 23 14.34 -2.68 -8.12
N VAL A 24 15.00 -2.60 -9.27
CA VAL A 24 16.10 -1.65 -9.52
C VAL A 24 15.64 -0.21 -9.24
N GLY A 25 14.41 0.14 -9.64
CA GLY A 25 13.83 1.46 -9.38
C GLY A 25 13.68 1.75 -7.87
N VAL A 26 13.25 0.75 -7.09
CA VAL A 26 13.12 0.88 -5.63
C VAL A 26 14.48 1.03 -4.97
N LYS A 27 15.51 0.31 -5.42
CA LYS A 27 16.89 0.46 -4.92
C LYS A 27 17.42 1.87 -5.11
N HIS A 28 17.23 2.45 -6.31
CA HIS A 28 17.64 3.83 -6.59
C HIS A 28 16.84 4.86 -5.78
N ALA A 29 15.53 4.70 -5.67
CA ALA A 29 14.69 5.59 -4.87
C ALA A 29 15.13 5.61 -3.39
N LEU A 30 15.37 4.43 -2.81
CA LEU A 30 15.89 4.32 -1.43
C LEU A 30 17.26 4.97 -1.29
N GLY A 31 18.15 4.79 -2.26
CA GLY A 31 19.47 5.45 -2.26
C GLY A 31 19.38 6.98 -2.31
N LEU A 32 18.46 7.52 -3.13
CA LEU A 32 18.19 8.96 -3.22
C LEU A 32 17.65 9.53 -1.90
N ILE A 33 16.66 8.87 -1.30
CA ILE A 33 16.09 9.31 -0.02
C ILE A 33 17.16 9.23 1.09
N ALA A 34 17.91 8.12 1.16
CA ALA A 34 18.99 7.95 2.14
C ALA A 34 20.09 9.01 1.98
N TYR A 35 20.42 9.39 0.75
CA TYR A 35 21.37 10.46 0.49
C TYR A 35 20.82 11.84 0.89
N GLY A 36 19.53 12.07 0.68
CA GLY A 36 18.83 13.27 1.17
C GLY A 36 18.93 13.41 2.69
N ILE A 37 18.63 12.33 3.42
CA ILE A 37 18.75 12.27 4.89
C ILE A 37 20.20 12.56 5.31
N TYR A 38 21.19 11.90 4.69
CA TYR A 38 22.60 12.18 4.96
C TYR A 38 22.98 13.66 4.77
N LYS A 39 22.49 14.31 3.70
CA LYS A 39 22.75 15.73 3.45
C LYS A 39 22.05 16.63 4.45
N GLN A 40 20.87 16.25 4.94
CA GLN A 40 20.17 16.96 6.00
C GLN A 40 20.97 16.89 7.31
N ASP A 41 21.37 15.69 7.72
CA ASP A 41 22.21 15.47 8.91
C ASP A 41 23.51 16.29 8.87
N LYS A 42 24.15 16.36 7.70
CA LYS A 42 25.39 17.13 7.53
C LYS A 42 25.15 18.63 7.75
N ARG A 43 24.03 19.18 7.25
CA ARG A 43 23.68 20.59 7.48
C ARG A 43 23.38 20.84 8.95
N GLU A 44 22.65 19.94 9.58
CA GLU A 44 22.34 20.02 11.00
C GLU A 44 23.59 19.99 11.87
N PHE A 45 24.54 19.09 11.58
CA PHE A 45 25.84 19.06 12.26
C PHE A 45 26.58 20.39 12.16
N ILE A 46 26.67 20.98 10.95
CA ILE A 46 27.32 22.27 10.74
C ILE A 46 26.60 23.37 11.51
N HIS A 47 25.27 23.37 11.48
CA HIS A 47 24.45 24.36 12.16
C HIS A 47 24.60 24.28 13.69
N LEU A 48 24.53 23.08 14.27
CA LEU A 48 24.74 22.87 15.70
C LEU A 48 26.13 23.31 16.14
N TRP A 49 27.16 22.97 15.36
CA TRP A 49 28.53 23.42 15.63
C TRP A 49 28.64 24.95 15.65
N GLN A 50 28.00 25.61 14.68
CA GLN A 50 27.98 27.07 14.61
C GLN A 50 27.23 27.70 15.80
N GLN A 51 26.15 27.07 16.26
CA GLN A 51 25.43 27.53 17.45
C GLN A 51 26.26 27.38 18.73
N GLU A 52 27.04 26.30 18.86
CA GLU A 52 27.82 26.01 20.07
C GLU A 52 29.12 26.83 20.13
N THR A 53 29.80 27.00 19.00
CA THR A 53 31.14 27.60 18.95
C THR A 53 31.19 29.01 18.36
N GLY A 54 30.09 29.47 17.75
CA GLY A 54 30.03 30.73 17.01
C GLY A 54 30.77 30.72 15.67
N CYS A 55 31.40 29.60 15.30
CA CYS A 55 32.27 29.46 14.13
C CYS A 55 31.87 28.25 13.28
N SER A 56 32.28 28.24 12.01
CA SER A 56 32.10 27.05 11.16
C SER A 56 33.04 25.93 11.60
N PRO A 57 32.62 24.64 11.55
CA PRO A 57 33.50 23.52 11.87
C PRO A 57 34.72 23.51 10.95
N PRO A 58 35.92 23.23 11.48
CA PRO A 58 37.12 23.10 10.67
C PRO A 58 37.02 21.88 9.74
N PRO A 59 37.73 21.88 8.60
CA PRO A 59 37.66 20.80 7.62
C PRO A 59 37.98 19.42 8.21
N GLU A 60 38.92 19.32 9.16
CA GLU A 60 39.25 18.05 9.81
C GLU A 60 38.06 17.43 10.54
N GLU A 61 37.24 18.24 11.19
CA GLU A 61 36.12 17.76 11.98
C GLU A 61 34.97 17.33 11.08
N VAL A 62 34.74 18.06 9.99
CA VAL A 62 33.80 17.64 8.95
C VAL A 62 34.22 16.30 8.35
N GLN A 63 35.51 16.08 8.08
CA GLN A 63 36.01 14.80 7.59
C GLN A 63 35.84 13.68 8.62
N ARG A 64 36.10 13.95 9.90
CA ARG A 64 35.88 12.99 11.00
C ARG A 64 34.42 12.59 11.08
N TRP A 65 33.51 13.57 11.02
CA TRP A 65 32.07 13.33 11.01
C TRP A 65 31.64 12.52 9.78
N VAL A 66 32.14 12.85 8.59
CA VAL A 66 31.85 12.10 7.37
C VAL A 66 32.33 10.65 7.49
N LYS A 67 33.56 10.43 7.97
CA LYS A 67 34.11 9.08 8.16
C LYS A 67 33.29 8.27 9.16
N ASP A 68 32.80 8.90 10.22
CA ASP A 68 31.92 8.23 11.17
C ASP A 68 30.57 7.86 10.55
N ARG A 69 29.96 8.80 9.81
CA ARG A 69 28.64 8.62 9.19
C ARG A 69 28.66 7.69 7.97
N THR A 70 29.82 7.41 7.40
CA THR A 70 30.02 6.51 6.24
C THR A 70 30.46 5.10 6.60
N ARG A 71 30.48 4.76 7.89
CA ARG A 71 30.61 3.36 8.34
C ARG A 71 29.41 2.55 7.84
N ASP A 72 29.63 1.28 7.50
CA ASP A 72 28.59 0.43 6.92
C ASP A 72 27.36 0.28 7.81
N SER A 73 27.52 0.30 9.14
CA SER A 73 26.41 0.30 10.09
C SER A 73 25.52 1.54 9.96
N GLN A 74 26.11 2.71 9.74
CA GLN A 74 25.40 3.98 9.56
C GLN A 74 24.76 4.05 8.17
N LEU A 75 25.42 3.56 7.13
CA LEU A 75 24.82 3.46 5.78
C LEU A 75 23.58 2.55 5.78
N ARG A 76 23.66 1.40 6.47
CA ARG A 76 22.49 0.52 6.67
C ARG A 76 21.39 1.21 7.48
N LYS A 77 21.75 2.04 8.47
CA LYS A 77 20.78 2.82 9.24
C LYS A 77 20.04 3.84 8.36
N LEU A 78 20.78 4.66 7.60
CA LEU A 78 20.23 5.64 6.66
C LEU A 78 19.27 4.98 5.67
N ARG A 79 19.62 3.79 5.18
CA ARG A 79 18.74 3.06 4.26
C ARG A 79 17.46 2.56 4.93
N ARG A 80 17.53 2.06 6.17
CA ARG A 80 16.32 1.67 6.91
C ARG A 80 15.40 2.86 7.15
N GLU A 81 15.98 4.01 7.46
CA GLU A 81 15.23 5.26 7.63
C GLU A 81 14.57 5.69 6.32
N ALA A 82 15.29 5.63 5.20
CA ALA A 82 14.73 5.86 3.87
C ALA A 82 13.59 4.89 3.53
N THR A 83 13.71 3.62 3.91
CA THR A 83 12.62 2.64 3.76
C THR A 83 11.39 3.05 4.56
N SER A 84 11.57 3.50 5.81
CA SER A 84 10.46 3.98 6.64
C SER A 84 9.74 5.17 6.00
N VAL A 85 10.49 6.16 5.52
CA VAL A 85 9.93 7.35 4.84
C VAL A 85 9.16 6.94 3.58
N LEU A 86 9.72 6.04 2.77
CA LEU A 86 9.05 5.56 1.56
C LEU A 86 7.76 4.79 1.88
N LEU A 87 7.77 3.97 2.93
CA LEU A 87 6.58 3.25 3.40
C LEU A 87 5.48 4.20 3.88
N GLU A 88 5.85 5.30 4.53
CA GLU A 88 4.90 6.33 4.96
C GLU A 88 4.26 7.05 3.76
N VAL A 89 5.07 7.46 2.79
CA VAL A 89 4.58 8.04 1.53
C VAL A 89 3.69 7.06 0.77
N GLN A 90 4.05 5.77 0.75
CA GLN A 90 3.23 4.74 0.13
C GLN A 90 1.88 4.60 0.84
N LYS A 91 1.85 4.57 2.17
CA LYS A 91 0.61 4.51 2.95
C LYS A 91 -0.29 5.71 2.64
N GLU A 92 0.29 6.91 2.54
CA GLU A 92 -0.46 8.12 2.20
C GLU A 92 -1.02 8.05 0.77
N ALA A 93 -0.21 7.64 -0.20
CA ALA A 93 -0.62 7.48 -1.59
C ALA A 93 -1.76 6.45 -1.73
N VAL A 94 -1.65 5.31 -1.04
CA VAL A 94 -2.70 4.28 -1.01
C VAL A 94 -3.95 4.80 -0.31
N ALA A 95 -3.84 5.51 0.80
CA ALA A 95 -4.98 6.10 1.50
C ALA A 95 -5.74 7.09 0.61
N LYS A 96 -5.02 7.91 -0.17
CA LYS A 96 -5.61 8.84 -1.15
C LYS A 96 -6.26 8.12 -2.33
N ALA A 97 -5.68 7.02 -2.81
CA ALA A 97 -6.21 6.25 -3.94
C ALA A 97 -7.37 5.31 -3.57
N ALA A 98 -7.40 4.81 -2.34
CA ALA A 98 -8.39 3.86 -1.83
C ALA A 98 -9.87 4.24 -2.09
N PRO A 99 -10.33 5.49 -1.87
CA PRO A 99 -11.73 5.84 -2.14
C PRO A 99 -12.10 5.69 -3.63
N HIS A 100 -11.19 6.04 -4.53
CA HIS A 100 -11.42 5.96 -5.97
C HIS A 100 -11.48 4.51 -6.45
N ILE A 101 -10.56 3.67 -5.97
CA ILE A 101 -10.53 2.23 -6.27
C ILE A 101 -11.80 1.55 -5.74
N ARG A 102 -12.25 1.87 -4.53
CA ARG A 102 -13.49 1.32 -3.95
C ARG A 102 -14.71 1.72 -4.77
N ALA A 103 -14.82 2.98 -5.18
CA ALA A 103 -15.94 3.45 -6.01
C ALA A 103 -15.98 2.75 -7.38
N GLU A 104 -14.83 2.58 -8.02
CA GLU A 104 -14.74 1.90 -9.31
C GLU A 104 -15.02 0.40 -9.21
N THR A 105 -14.51 -0.26 -8.16
CA THR A 105 -14.74 -1.69 -7.90
C THR A 105 -16.22 -1.96 -7.60
N LEU A 106 -16.84 -1.12 -6.76
CA LEU A 106 -18.27 -1.23 -6.48
C LEU A 106 -19.10 -1.03 -7.76
N ARG A 107 -18.78 -0.02 -8.58
CA ARG A 107 -19.52 0.23 -9.82
C ARG A 107 -19.40 -0.92 -10.83
N ARG A 108 -18.23 -1.55 -10.94
CA ARG A 108 -18.00 -2.67 -11.87
C ARG A 108 -18.74 -3.95 -11.45
N THR A 109 -18.79 -4.24 -10.16
CA THR A 109 -19.36 -5.50 -9.64
C THR A 109 -20.86 -5.37 -9.33
N TRP A 110 -21.37 -4.16 -9.10
CA TRP A 110 -22.77 -3.93 -8.75
C TRP A 110 -23.75 -4.34 -9.85
N TRP A 111 -23.52 -3.93 -11.11
CA TRP A 111 -24.41 -4.27 -12.24
C TRP A 111 -24.59 -5.77 -12.49
N PRO A 112 -23.52 -6.59 -12.63
CA PRO A 112 -23.69 -8.02 -12.84
C PRO A 112 -24.34 -8.73 -11.64
N ASN A 113 -24.10 -8.28 -10.41
CA ASN A 113 -24.69 -8.87 -9.21
C ASN A 113 -26.16 -8.52 -9.03
N VAL A 114 -26.57 -7.30 -9.37
CA VAL A 114 -27.98 -6.91 -9.38
C VAL A 114 -28.72 -7.71 -10.46
N LEU A 115 -28.14 -7.84 -11.65
CA LEU A 115 -28.77 -8.58 -12.75
C LEU A 115 -28.90 -10.08 -12.45
N SER A 116 -27.91 -10.71 -11.82
CA SER A 116 -28.00 -12.11 -11.41
C SER A 116 -29.04 -12.33 -10.31
N SER A 117 -29.15 -11.40 -9.36
CA SER A 117 -30.15 -11.47 -8.28
C SER A 117 -31.58 -11.30 -8.80
N VAL A 118 -31.79 -10.36 -9.73
CA VAL A 118 -33.10 -10.12 -10.35
C VAL A 118 -33.51 -11.30 -11.22
N THR A 119 -32.61 -11.84 -12.04
CA THR A 119 -32.93 -12.99 -12.92
C THR A 119 -33.19 -14.28 -12.12
N GLY A 120 -32.43 -14.54 -11.06
CA GLY A 120 -32.68 -15.68 -10.17
C GLY A 120 -34.06 -15.59 -9.48
N THR A 121 -34.42 -14.41 -8.99
CA THR A 121 -35.74 -14.17 -8.37
C THR A 121 -36.87 -14.29 -9.39
N ALA A 122 -36.69 -13.77 -10.60
CA ALA A 122 -37.66 -13.88 -11.67
C ALA A 122 -37.88 -15.35 -12.10
N LEU A 123 -36.81 -16.13 -12.24
CA LEU A 123 -36.91 -17.57 -12.57
C LEU A 123 -37.57 -18.38 -11.46
N TYR A 124 -37.26 -18.09 -10.20
CA TYR A 124 -37.87 -18.76 -9.05
C TYR A 124 -39.37 -18.49 -8.97
N THR A 125 -39.76 -17.22 -9.04
CA THR A 125 -41.18 -16.81 -9.03
C THR A 125 -41.93 -17.38 -10.24
N MET A 126 -41.33 -17.36 -11.43
CA MET A 126 -41.90 -17.99 -12.62
C MET A 126 -42.06 -19.51 -12.45
N GLY A 127 -41.10 -20.19 -11.84
CA GLY A 127 -41.17 -21.61 -11.50
C GLY A 127 -42.31 -21.93 -10.52
N LEU A 128 -42.48 -21.13 -9.46
CA LEU A 128 -43.58 -21.28 -8.52
C LEU A 128 -44.95 -21.06 -9.18
N ILE A 129 -45.06 -20.06 -10.06
CA ILE A 129 -46.28 -19.78 -10.82
C ILE A 129 -46.60 -20.96 -11.75
N CYS A 130 -45.61 -21.48 -12.49
CA CYS A 130 -45.79 -22.65 -13.34
C CYS A 130 -46.21 -23.89 -12.54
N LEU A 131 -45.57 -24.13 -11.38
CA LEU A 131 -45.93 -25.24 -10.51
C LEU A 131 -47.37 -25.12 -9.99
N ALA A 132 -47.76 -23.94 -9.52
CA ALA A 132 -49.14 -23.67 -9.09
C ALA A 132 -50.14 -23.89 -10.23
N PHE A 133 -49.79 -23.50 -11.46
CA PHE A 133 -50.62 -23.71 -12.64
C PHE A 133 -50.78 -25.20 -13.00
N ILE A 134 -49.69 -25.98 -12.91
CA ILE A 134 -49.73 -27.43 -13.12
C ILE A 134 -50.60 -28.12 -12.06
N LEU A 135 -50.45 -27.75 -10.79
CA LEU A 135 -51.27 -28.28 -9.70
C LEU A 135 -52.76 -27.94 -9.89
N ALA A 136 -53.06 -26.69 -10.31
CA ALA A 136 -54.40 -26.25 -10.63
C ALA A 136 -55.01 -27.04 -11.81
N LEU A 137 -54.23 -27.30 -12.87
CA LEU A 137 -54.67 -28.14 -14.01
C LEU A 137 -54.87 -29.61 -13.61
N ALA A 138 -54.09 -30.12 -12.68
CA ALA A 138 -54.22 -31.48 -12.16
C ALA A 138 -55.41 -31.66 -11.19
N GLY A 139 -56.15 -30.58 -10.87
CA GLY A 139 -57.26 -30.61 -9.93
C GLY A 139 -56.83 -30.81 -8.47
N ILE A 140 -55.54 -30.63 -8.17
CA ILE A 140 -55.00 -30.71 -6.82
C ILE A 140 -55.18 -29.33 -6.19
N ASP A 141 -56.09 -29.24 -5.22
CA ASP A 141 -56.27 -28.02 -4.46
C ASP A 141 -55.05 -27.77 -3.58
N ALA A 142 -54.21 -26.82 -4.01
CA ALA A 142 -52.97 -26.45 -3.31
C ALA A 142 -53.24 -25.98 -1.88
N VAL A 143 -54.43 -25.45 -1.60
CA VAL A 143 -54.84 -25.04 -0.24
C VAL A 143 -55.03 -26.26 0.66
N ALA A 144 -55.61 -27.35 0.15
CA ALA A 144 -55.81 -28.59 0.90
C ALA A 144 -54.48 -29.29 1.21
N VAL A 145 -53.53 -29.31 0.26
CA VAL A 145 -52.19 -29.87 0.50
C VAL A 145 -51.41 -29.04 1.51
N PHE A 146 -51.50 -27.70 1.43
CA PHE A 146 -50.84 -26.81 2.39
C PHE A 146 -51.40 -26.98 3.81
N GLN A 147 -52.73 -27.07 3.96
CA GLN A 147 -53.38 -27.36 5.25
C GLN A 147 -52.95 -28.71 5.81
N ALA A 148 -52.90 -29.75 4.97
CA ALA A 148 -52.44 -31.09 5.38
C ALA A 148 -50.99 -31.10 5.87
N VAL A 149 -50.10 -30.31 5.24
CA VAL A 149 -48.69 -30.18 5.68
C VAL A 149 -48.58 -29.39 6.97
N VAL A 150 -49.33 -28.30 7.12
CA VAL A 150 -49.36 -27.49 8.35
C VAL A 150 -49.87 -28.33 9.53
N ASP A 151 -50.89 -29.15 9.34
CA ASP A 151 -51.44 -30.03 10.36
C ASP A 151 -50.50 -31.20 10.72
N ALA A 152 -49.67 -31.66 9.78
CA ALA A 152 -48.68 -32.72 10.03
C ALA A 152 -47.42 -32.24 10.77
N VAL A 153 -47.14 -30.93 10.74
CA VAL A 153 -45.98 -30.31 11.41
C VAL A 153 -46.33 -29.78 12.81
N ARG A 154 -47.63 -29.67 13.13
CA ARG A 154 -48.14 -29.22 14.42
C ARG A 154 -48.33 -30.38 15.40
#